data_AF-A0A813DNI1-F1
#
_entry.id   AF-A0A813DNI1-F1
#
_cell.length_a   1.000
_cell.length_b   1.000
_cell.length_c   1.000
_cell.angle_alpha   90.00
_cell.angle_beta   90.00
_cell.angle_gamma   90.00
#
_symmetry.space_group_name_H-M   'P 1'
#
loop_
_entity.id
_entity.type
_entity.pdbx_description
1 polymer ?
#
loop_
_entity_poly.entity_id
_entity_poly.type
_entity_poly.pdbx_seq_one_letter_code
_entity_poly.pdbx_strand_id
1 'polypeptide(L)'
;MHRNIVPAWRGVSSFHEFRLCNSSALAQDSRPQLSLQQLTRRIERLKGLQRQIRWVDISCFSACGDLHGLPMRAGKQGHGASYDAKPSQEELDYFAGFLAGDGCVAPMSNASSCRLIIGQSSTHGEALLMFLRAFGGGIYRQSRGLGSVKPGIQWIVSRSHDHAAALLGTIASSKQGQLHIAAMWPTCPSSRQAIVSELKQLQHQTPEGFRCCSLAVVAGFFDAEGCIQLPGGNRIKLEMGQRFLQILEAIQQFLKQRLPENQTVSTI
;
A
#
# COMPACT_ATOMS: atom_id res chain seq x y z
N MET A 1 26.12 20.32 -24.07
CA MET A 1 25.38 21.55 -23.73
C MET A 1 23.95 21.17 -23.34
N HIS A 2 23.36 21.89 -22.37
CA HIS A 2 22.15 21.57 -21.56
C HIS A 2 22.46 20.70 -20.33
N ARG A 3 22.90 21.31 -19.22
CA ARG A 3 22.15 22.01 -18.14
C ARG A 3 21.67 21.05 -17.04
N ASN A 4 22.60 20.80 -16.11
CA ASN A 4 22.31 20.31 -14.77
C ASN A 4 21.39 21.29 -14.04
N ILE A 5 20.19 20.83 -13.65
CA ILE A 5 19.35 21.51 -12.67
C ILE A 5 19.23 20.57 -11.48
N VAL A 6 20.08 20.79 -10.49
CA VAL A 6 19.93 20.26 -9.14
C VAL A 6 19.24 21.34 -8.32
N PRO A 7 18.10 21.09 -7.66
CA PRO A 7 17.67 21.96 -6.58
C PRO A 7 18.54 21.66 -5.37
N ALA A 8 19.53 22.52 -5.17
CA ALA A 8 20.30 22.58 -3.93
C ALA A 8 19.35 22.99 -2.79
N TRP A 9 18.89 22.02 -2.00
CA TRP A 9 18.39 22.29 -0.66
C TRP A 9 19.60 22.57 0.25
N ARG A 10 20.18 23.77 0.12
CA ARG A 10 21.12 24.29 1.10
C ARG A 10 20.33 24.65 2.34
N GLY A 11 20.79 24.12 3.46
CA GLY A 11 20.25 24.40 4.79
C GLY A 11 20.21 25.89 5.09
N VAL A 12 19.10 26.29 5.69
CA VAL A 12 19.06 27.43 6.61
C VAL A 12 18.62 26.85 7.95
N SER A 13 19.55 26.23 8.66
CA SER A 13 19.45 26.04 10.11
C SER A 13 19.72 27.37 10.78
N SER A 14 18.82 28.34 10.56
CA SER A 14 18.69 29.51 11.42
C SER A 14 17.72 29.11 12.52
N PHE A 15 18.25 28.49 13.58
CA PHE A 15 17.59 28.47 14.87
C PHE A 15 17.46 29.92 15.31
N HIS A 16 16.34 30.56 14.98
CA HIS A 16 15.95 31.77 15.70
C HIS A 16 15.64 31.33 17.12
N GLU A 17 16.61 31.61 17.99
CA GLU A 17 16.46 31.71 19.42
C GLU A 17 15.31 32.68 19.68
N PHE A 18 14.10 32.14 19.78
CA PHE A 18 12.93 32.85 20.27
C PHE A 18 13.21 33.20 21.73
N ARG A 19 13.84 34.36 21.95
CA ARG A 19 13.77 35.06 23.24
C ARG A 19 12.30 35.35 23.50
N LEU A 20 11.66 34.45 24.23
CA LEU A 20 10.42 34.73 24.93
C LEU A 20 10.75 35.85 25.93
N CYS A 21 10.50 37.10 25.52
CA CYS A 21 10.36 38.19 26.47
C CYS A 21 9.25 37.80 27.45
N ASN A 22 9.66 37.33 28.63
CA ASN A 22 8.82 37.21 29.81
C ASN A 22 8.44 38.62 30.28
N SER A 23 7.54 39.26 29.53
CA SER A 23 6.81 40.43 30.00
C SER A 23 5.67 39.90 30.88
N SER A 24 5.96 39.81 32.17
CA SER A 24 5.05 39.48 33.25
C SER A 24 3.96 40.54 33.40
N ALA A 25 2.97 40.50 32.51
CA ALA A 25 1.67 41.11 32.67
C ALA A 25 0.64 39.97 32.80
N LEU A 26 0.38 39.56 34.04
CA LEU A 26 -0.69 38.62 34.40
C LEU A 26 -2.05 39.30 34.19
N ALA A 27 -2.45 39.48 32.93
CA ALA A 27 -3.83 39.72 32.59
C ALA A 27 -4.60 38.43 32.93
N GLN A 28 -5.50 38.51 33.91
CA GLN A 28 -6.43 37.43 34.24
C GLN A 28 -7.26 37.13 32.99
N ASP A 29 -6.86 36.11 32.25
CA ASP A 29 -7.48 35.67 31.00
C ASP A 29 -8.84 35.04 31.37
N SER A 30 -9.86 35.88 31.44
CA SER A 30 -11.25 35.56 31.79
C SER A 30 -11.97 34.82 30.66
N ARG A 31 -11.33 33.79 30.09
CA ARG A 31 -11.98 32.94 29.08
C ARG A 31 -12.99 32.03 29.76
N PRO A 32 -14.24 32.00 29.27
CA PRO A 32 -15.24 31.09 29.79
C PRO A 32 -14.74 29.63 29.62
N GLN A 33 -14.70 28.90 30.73
CA GLN A 33 -14.38 27.47 30.71
C GLN A 33 -15.48 26.73 29.97
N LEU A 34 -15.14 26.09 28.85
CA LEU A 34 -16.05 25.21 28.14
C LEU A 34 -16.29 23.94 28.95
N SER A 35 -17.54 23.49 29.02
CA SER A 35 -17.82 22.17 29.58
C SER A 35 -17.24 21.06 28.70
N LEU A 36 -16.94 19.90 29.29
CA LEU A 36 -16.46 18.73 28.55
C LEU A 36 -17.40 18.37 27.38
N GLN A 37 -18.71 18.48 27.58
CA GLN A 37 -19.70 18.22 26.53
C GLN A 37 -19.58 19.23 25.37
N GLN A 38 -19.36 20.52 25.66
CA GLN A 38 -19.14 21.54 24.64
C GLN A 38 -17.85 21.28 23.87
N LEU A 39 -16.77 20.87 24.56
CA LEU A 39 -15.51 20.52 23.94
C LEU A 39 -15.66 19.32 22.99
N THR A 40 -16.29 18.24 23.44
CA THR A 40 -16.56 17.05 22.61
C THR A 40 -17.37 17.40 21.37
N ARG A 41 -18.46 18.17 21.53
CA ARG A 41 -19.27 18.64 20.37
C ARG A 41 -18.43 19.45 19.38
N ARG A 42 -17.56 20.32 19.89
CA ARG A 42 -16.67 21.13 19.04
C ARG A 42 -15.64 20.28 18.32
N ILE A 43 -15.05 19.29 18.99
CA ILE A 43 -14.12 18.32 18.38
C ILE A 43 -14.81 17.55 17.26
N GLU A 44 -16.01 17.01 17.50
CA GLU A 44 -16.74 16.25 16.47
C GLU A 44 -17.15 17.13 15.29
N ARG A 45 -17.57 18.38 15.54
CA ARG A 45 -17.82 19.36 14.46
C ARG A 45 -16.55 19.63 13.64
N LEU A 46 -15.41 19.83 14.30
CA LEU A 46 -14.13 20.05 13.63
C LEU A 46 -13.69 18.83 12.82
N LYS A 47 -13.82 17.61 13.35
CA LYS A 47 -13.58 16.38 12.60
C LYS A 47 -14.51 16.27 11.39
N GLY A 48 -15.77 16.65 11.54
CA GLY A 48 -16.73 16.72 10.43
C GLY A 48 -16.28 17.68 9.33
N LEU A 49 -15.87 18.90 9.69
CA LEU A 49 -15.34 19.88 8.75
C LEU A 49 -14.03 19.42 8.11
N GLN A 50 -13.11 18.86 8.90
CA GLN A 50 -11.84 18.32 8.41
C GLN A 50 -12.06 17.24 7.36
N ARG A 51 -13.01 16.31 7.60
CA ARG A 51 -13.39 15.26 6.64
C ARG A 51 -13.99 15.80 5.33
N GLN A 52 -14.30 17.09 5.21
CA GLN A 52 -14.79 17.69 3.96
C GLN A 52 -13.68 18.37 3.15
N ILE A 53 -12.52 18.62 3.76
CA ILE A 53 -11.39 19.26 3.09
C ILE A 53 -10.85 18.31 2.02
N ARG A 54 -10.82 18.78 0.77
CA ARG A 54 -10.26 18.02 -0.35
C ARG A 54 -8.76 18.28 -0.45
N TRP A 55 -8.01 17.23 -0.70
CA TRP A 55 -6.62 17.36 -1.11
C TRP A 55 -6.54 17.88 -2.54
N VAL A 56 -5.39 18.50 -2.86
CA VAL A 56 -5.08 18.94 -4.22
C VAL A 56 -4.95 17.72 -5.13
N ASP A 57 -5.39 17.86 -6.38
CA ASP A 57 -5.22 16.83 -7.39
C ASP A 57 -3.74 16.54 -7.61
N ILE A 58 -3.32 15.32 -7.28
CA ILE A 58 -1.94 14.88 -7.50
C ILE A 58 -1.70 14.57 -8.99
N SER A 59 -0.60 15.11 -9.52
CA SER A 59 -0.09 14.84 -10.87
C SER A 59 1.19 14.02 -10.86
N CYS A 60 1.74 13.74 -9.67
CA CYS A 60 2.98 13.00 -9.47
C CYS A 60 2.96 12.25 -8.12
N PHE A 61 3.90 11.35 -7.93
CA PHE A 61 4.14 10.62 -6.69
C PHE A 61 5.64 10.46 -6.43
N SER A 62 6.02 10.23 -5.17
CA SER A 62 7.41 10.01 -4.78
C SER A 62 7.68 8.52 -4.65
N ALA A 63 8.83 8.07 -5.18
CA ALA A 63 9.33 6.71 -4.96
C ALA A 63 10.85 6.68 -5.11
N CYS A 64 11.55 5.98 -4.22
CA CYS A 64 13.02 5.88 -4.24
C CYS A 64 13.74 7.24 -4.21
N GLY A 65 13.12 8.27 -3.61
CA GLY A 65 13.65 9.63 -3.58
C GLY A 65 13.39 10.47 -4.85
N ASP A 66 12.80 9.87 -5.90
CA ASP A 66 12.49 10.54 -7.16
C ASP A 66 10.99 10.86 -7.29
N LEU A 67 10.68 11.89 -8.10
CA LEU A 67 9.31 12.31 -8.40
C LEU A 67 8.88 11.79 -9.77
N HIS A 68 7.81 10.99 -9.80
CA HIS A 68 7.27 10.37 -11.01
C HIS A 68 5.92 10.97 -11.41
N GLY A 69 5.75 11.32 -12.69
CA GLY A 69 4.48 11.85 -13.21
C GLY A 69 3.39 10.78 -13.39
N LEU A 70 2.13 11.20 -13.24
CA LEU A 70 0.93 10.38 -13.47
C LEU A 70 0.17 10.84 -14.74
N PRO A 71 -0.40 9.91 -15.54
CA PRO A 71 -0.28 8.46 -15.41
C PRO A 71 1.10 7.97 -15.88
N MET A 72 1.64 6.95 -15.20
CA MET A 72 2.87 6.28 -15.61
C MET A 72 2.51 4.96 -16.29
N ARG A 73 3.14 4.65 -17.43
CA ARG A 73 2.91 3.38 -18.16
C ARG A 73 4.24 2.73 -18.50
N ALA A 74 4.27 1.40 -18.48
CA ALA A 74 5.42 0.64 -18.95
C ALA A 74 5.73 1.00 -20.42
N GLY A 75 7.02 1.13 -20.75
CA GLY A 75 7.52 1.32 -22.12
C GLY A 75 7.46 2.74 -22.70
N LYS A 76 6.84 3.73 -22.04
CA LYS A 76 6.79 5.12 -22.54
C LYS A 76 7.87 6.04 -22.01
N GLN A 77 8.55 5.68 -20.92
CA GLN A 77 9.59 6.51 -20.35
C GLN A 77 10.95 5.93 -20.74
N GLY A 78 11.78 6.73 -21.40
CA GLY A 78 13.14 6.38 -21.83
C GLY A 78 14.13 6.13 -20.68
N HIS A 79 13.65 5.68 -19.52
CA HIS A 79 14.46 5.09 -18.49
C HIS A 79 14.77 3.66 -18.95
N GLY A 80 16.00 3.43 -19.41
CA GLY A 80 16.49 2.20 -20.03
C GLY A 80 16.49 0.93 -19.16
N ALA A 81 15.54 0.80 -18.24
CA ALA A 81 15.22 -0.48 -17.62
C ALA A 81 14.48 -1.34 -18.64
N SER A 82 15.15 -2.39 -19.13
CA SER A 82 14.50 -3.43 -19.94
C SER A 82 13.44 -4.11 -19.08
N TYR A 83 12.19 -4.05 -19.55
CA TYR A 83 11.04 -4.73 -18.96
C TYR A 83 11.04 -6.25 -19.22
N ASP A 84 12.10 -6.77 -19.86
CA ASP A 84 12.19 -8.17 -20.28
C ASP A 84 12.89 -9.05 -19.24
N ALA A 85 13.45 -8.46 -18.18
CA ALA A 85 14.04 -9.21 -17.10
C ALA A 85 12.94 -9.96 -16.34
N LYS A 86 12.92 -11.29 -16.49
CA LYS A 86 12.06 -12.17 -15.69
C LYS A 86 12.36 -11.96 -14.20
N PRO A 87 11.36 -11.71 -13.34
CA PRO A 87 11.57 -11.60 -11.91
C PRO A 87 12.24 -12.86 -11.35
N SER A 88 13.18 -12.66 -10.42
CA SER A 88 13.77 -13.73 -9.63
C SER A 88 12.72 -14.39 -8.73
N GLN A 89 13.04 -15.57 -8.19
CA GLN A 89 12.13 -16.27 -7.27
C GLN A 89 11.86 -15.44 -6.00
N GLU A 90 12.88 -14.78 -5.47
CA GLU A 90 12.76 -13.93 -4.28
C GLU A 90 11.85 -12.71 -4.55
N GLU A 91 11.93 -12.11 -5.73
CA GLU A 91 11.03 -11.04 -6.13
C GLU A 91 9.59 -11.55 -6.29
N LEU A 92 9.38 -12.73 -6.89
CA LEU A 92 8.05 -13.34 -7.00
C LEU A 92 7.44 -13.63 -5.62
N ASP A 93 8.24 -14.14 -4.69
CA ASP A 93 7.85 -14.36 -3.30
C ASP A 93 7.44 -13.04 -2.62
N TYR A 94 8.25 -11.99 -2.78
CA TYR A 94 7.92 -10.64 -2.29
C TYR A 94 6.61 -10.12 -2.89
N PHE A 95 6.44 -10.20 -4.21
CA PHE A 95 5.22 -9.74 -4.88
C PHE A 95 3.98 -10.53 -4.44
N ALA A 96 4.11 -11.84 -4.23
CA ALA A 96 3.02 -12.67 -3.72
C ALA A 96 2.63 -12.27 -2.30
N GLY A 97 3.62 -12.00 -1.43
CA GLY A 97 3.39 -11.47 -0.08
C GLY A 97 2.65 -10.13 -0.10
N PHE A 98 3.12 -9.18 -0.92
CA PHE A 98 2.52 -7.86 -1.05
C PHE A 98 1.09 -7.93 -1.58
N LEU A 99 0.85 -8.75 -2.62
CA LEU A 99 -0.48 -8.94 -3.19
C LEU A 99 -1.44 -9.63 -2.20
N ALA A 100 -0.93 -10.48 -1.31
CA ALA A 100 -1.75 -11.13 -0.28
C ALA A 100 -2.29 -10.15 0.76
N GLY A 101 -1.58 -9.04 1.02
CA GLY A 101 -2.05 -7.91 1.83
C GLY A 101 -2.96 -6.98 1.03
N ASP A 102 -2.36 -6.09 0.24
CA ASP A 102 -3.05 -4.94 -0.38
C ASP A 102 -3.54 -5.19 -1.83
N GLY A 103 -3.33 -6.41 -2.33
CA GLY A 103 -3.65 -6.79 -3.70
C GLY A 103 -5.11 -7.18 -3.93
N CYS A 104 -5.61 -6.83 -5.11
CA CYS A 104 -6.95 -7.17 -5.55
C CYS A 104 -6.95 -7.72 -6.98
N VAL A 105 -7.63 -8.86 -7.16
CA VAL A 105 -7.98 -9.41 -8.46
C VAL A 105 -9.46 -9.11 -8.69
N ALA A 106 -9.75 -8.33 -9.73
CA ALA A 106 -11.10 -7.84 -9.98
C ALA A 106 -11.46 -7.95 -11.47
N PRO A 107 -12.72 -8.26 -11.80
CA PRO A 107 -13.17 -8.17 -13.17
C PRO A 107 -13.25 -6.71 -13.60
N MET A 108 -13.09 -6.47 -14.91
CA MET A 108 -13.49 -5.19 -15.50
C MET A 108 -15.02 -5.02 -15.42
N SER A 109 -15.51 -3.78 -15.44
CA SER A 109 -16.95 -3.49 -15.27
C SER A 109 -17.85 -4.18 -16.31
N ASN A 110 -17.35 -4.43 -17.51
CA ASN A 110 -18.04 -5.15 -18.58
C ASN A 110 -17.70 -6.66 -18.63
N ALA A 111 -16.99 -7.16 -17.61
CA ALA A 111 -16.46 -8.52 -17.50
C ALA A 111 -15.58 -8.99 -18.69
N SER A 112 -15.19 -8.10 -19.60
CA SER A 112 -14.44 -8.47 -20.81
C SER A 112 -13.05 -9.05 -20.51
N SER A 113 -12.49 -8.70 -19.37
CA SER A 113 -11.16 -9.08 -18.88
C SER A 113 -11.11 -9.00 -17.36
N CYS A 114 -10.02 -9.51 -16.79
CA CYS A 114 -9.64 -9.28 -15.40
C CYS A 114 -8.59 -8.16 -15.29
N ARG A 115 -8.39 -7.66 -14.08
CA ARG A 115 -7.27 -6.79 -13.74
C ARG A 115 -6.72 -7.12 -12.36
N LEU A 116 -5.41 -6.98 -12.22
CA LEU A 116 -4.75 -6.97 -10.93
C LEU A 116 -4.54 -5.51 -10.54
N ILE A 117 -4.83 -5.20 -9.28
CA ILE A 117 -4.81 -3.85 -8.73
C ILE A 117 -4.04 -3.89 -7.41
N ILE A 118 -3.16 -2.92 -7.22
CA ILE A 118 -2.51 -2.67 -5.93
C ILE A 118 -2.61 -1.18 -5.67
N GLY A 119 -3.24 -0.81 -4.56
CA GLY A 119 -3.35 0.58 -4.11
C GLY A 119 -2.28 0.89 -3.08
N GLN A 120 -1.80 2.13 -3.07
CA GLN A 120 -0.85 2.64 -2.07
C GLN A 120 -1.09 4.13 -1.83
N SER A 121 -0.52 4.65 -0.73
CA SER A 121 -0.43 6.10 -0.54
C SER A 121 0.48 6.73 -1.59
N SER A 122 0.17 7.95 -2.02
CA SER A 122 1.03 8.74 -2.94
C SER A 122 2.44 9.04 -2.40
N THR A 123 2.71 8.83 -1.11
CA THR A 123 4.03 8.97 -0.50
C THR A 123 4.87 7.69 -0.46
N HIS A 124 4.31 6.54 -0.88
CA HIS A 124 4.96 5.22 -0.82
C HIS A 124 4.73 4.47 -2.14
N GLY A 125 5.37 4.93 -3.22
CA GLY A 125 5.19 4.39 -4.57
C GLY A 125 6.19 3.30 -4.97
N GLU A 126 7.13 2.93 -4.11
CA GLU A 126 8.25 2.03 -4.40
C GLU A 126 7.77 0.66 -4.87
N ALA A 127 6.88 0.03 -4.11
CA ALA A 127 6.30 -1.26 -4.46
C ALA A 127 5.59 -1.20 -5.82
N LEU A 128 4.83 -0.13 -6.10
CA LEU A 128 4.13 0.03 -7.37
C LEU A 128 5.10 0.13 -8.55
N LEU A 129 6.27 0.75 -8.38
CA LEU A 129 7.32 0.76 -9.40
C LEU A 129 7.91 -0.64 -9.62
N MET A 130 8.08 -1.43 -8.56
CA MET A 130 8.55 -2.81 -8.69
C MET A 130 7.54 -3.66 -9.49
N PHE A 131 6.24 -3.56 -9.17
CA PHE A 131 5.18 -4.22 -9.95
C PHE A 131 5.13 -3.74 -11.40
N LEU A 132 5.28 -2.44 -11.64
CA LEU A 132 5.32 -1.86 -12.98
C LEU A 132 6.49 -2.42 -13.81
N ARG A 133 7.66 -2.61 -13.19
CA ARG A 133 8.85 -3.16 -13.83
C ARG A 133 8.71 -4.65 -14.11
N ALA A 134 8.21 -5.41 -13.15
CA ALA A 134 8.10 -6.87 -13.23
C ALA A 134 6.97 -7.35 -14.17
N PHE A 135 5.84 -6.63 -14.20
CA PHE A 135 4.62 -7.12 -14.85
C PHE A 135 4.03 -6.14 -15.88
N GLY A 136 4.67 -4.98 -16.08
CA GLY A 136 4.17 -3.93 -16.96
C GLY A 136 2.93 -3.23 -16.39
N GLY A 137 1.99 -2.86 -17.25
CA GLY A 137 0.77 -2.14 -16.86
C GLY A 137 0.98 -0.63 -16.70
N GLY A 138 0.34 -0.03 -15.70
CA GLY A 138 0.50 1.40 -15.41
C GLY A 138 0.12 1.81 -14.00
N ILE A 139 0.67 2.93 -13.57
CA ILE A 139 0.37 3.57 -12.28
C ILE A 139 -0.52 4.78 -12.53
N TYR A 140 -1.63 4.82 -11.80
CA TYR A 140 -2.69 5.81 -11.94
C TYR A 140 -3.03 6.40 -10.58
N ARG A 141 -3.69 7.55 -10.59
CA ARG A 141 -4.37 8.06 -9.41
C ARG A 141 -5.52 7.12 -9.04
N GLN A 142 -5.59 6.70 -7.78
CA GLN A 142 -6.67 5.88 -7.23
C GLN A 142 -7.74 6.75 -6.58
N SER A 143 -7.32 7.65 -5.69
CA SER A 143 -8.22 8.52 -4.94
C SER A 143 -7.64 9.92 -4.83
N ARG A 144 -8.52 10.91 -4.67
CA ARG A 144 -8.11 12.30 -4.44
C ARG A 144 -7.64 12.55 -3.02
N GLY A 145 -7.98 11.69 -2.06
CA GLY A 145 -7.82 11.97 -0.64
C GLY A 145 -8.90 12.92 -0.11
N LEU A 146 -9.20 12.81 1.18
CA LEU A 146 -10.21 13.64 1.86
C LEU A 146 -9.89 13.73 3.36
N GLY A 147 -9.90 14.95 3.91
CA GLY A 147 -9.53 15.21 5.30
C GLY A 147 -8.15 14.68 5.65
N SER A 148 -8.07 13.75 6.60
CA SER A 148 -6.81 13.11 6.99
C SER A 148 -6.38 11.95 6.08
N VAL A 149 -7.24 11.52 5.15
CA VAL A 149 -6.93 10.44 4.20
C VAL A 149 -6.15 11.03 3.02
N LYS A 150 -4.89 10.64 2.90
CA LYS A 150 -4.00 11.07 1.82
C LYS A 150 -4.51 10.61 0.45
N PRO A 151 -4.13 11.30 -0.65
CA PRO A 151 -4.36 10.81 -2.01
C PRO A 151 -3.70 9.44 -2.22
N GLY A 152 -4.43 8.52 -2.85
CA GLY A 152 -3.96 7.20 -3.22
C GLY A 152 -3.55 7.10 -4.69
N ILE A 153 -2.56 6.26 -4.96
CA ILE A 153 -2.15 5.83 -6.28
C ILE A 153 -2.32 4.32 -6.39
N GLN A 154 -2.41 3.80 -7.60
CA GLN A 154 -2.56 2.36 -7.82
C GLN A 154 -1.82 1.90 -9.06
N TRP A 155 -1.20 0.73 -8.97
CA TRP A 155 -0.76 -0.04 -10.12
C TRP A 155 -1.92 -0.89 -10.65
N ILE A 156 -2.07 -0.93 -11.98
CA ILE A 156 -3.08 -1.72 -12.67
C ILE A 156 -2.45 -2.41 -13.88
N VAL A 157 -2.69 -3.72 -14.01
CA VAL A 157 -2.47 -4.48 -15.24
C VAL A 157 -3.77 -5.08 -15.75
N SER A 158 -4.07 -4.91 -17.04
CA SER A 158 -5.30 -5.41 -17.67
C SER A 158 -5.08 -6.08 -19.03
N ARG A 159 -4.08 -5.67 -19.82
CA ARG A 159 -3.82 -6.27 -21.15
C ARG A 159 -2.90 -7.49 -21.10
N SER A 160 -2.14 -7.64 -20.02
CA SER A 160 -1.20 -8.74 -19.73
C SER A 160 -1.46 -9.33 -18.33
N HIS A 161 -2.72 -9.25 -17.89
CA HIS A 161 -3.11 -9.71 -16.55
C HIS A 161 -2.94 -11.21 -16.40
N ASP A 162 -3.15 -11.95 -17.47
CA ASP A 162 -2.98 -13.40 -17.59
C ASP A 162 -1.54 -13.81 -17.28
N HIS A 163 -0.55 -13.14 -17.90
CA HIS A 163 0.86 -13.43 -17.65
C HIS A 163 1.27 -13.12 -16.21
N ALA A 164 0.91 -11.94 -15.70
CA ALA A 164 1.20 -11.56 -14.31
C ALA A 164 0.54 -12.53 -13.31
N ALA A 165 -0.72 -12.89 -13.57
CA ALA A 165 -1.47 -13.82 -12.74
C ALA A 165 -0.91 -15.24 -12.80
N ALA A 166 -0.47 -15.71 -13.97
CA ALA A 166 0.15 -17.00 -14.13
C ALA A 166 1.46 -17.08 -13.33
N LEU A 167 2.33 -16.07 -13.40
CA LEU A 167 3.56 -16.02 -12.62
C LEU A 167 3.28 -15.98 -11.12
N LEU A 168 2.45 -15.03 -10.66
CA LEU A 168 2.13 -14.88 -9.24
C LEU A 168 1.35 -16.10 -8.69
N GLY A 169 0.55 -16.75 -9.52
CA GLY A 169 -0.23 -17.95 -9.17
C GLY A 169 0.63 -19.20 -8.94
N THR A 170 1.90 -19.19 -9.36
CA THR A 170 2.86 -20.26 -9.02
C THR A 170 3.28 -20.23 -7.55
N ILE A 171 3.12 -19.09 -6.88
CA ILE A 171 3.50 -18.91 -5.48
C ILE A 171 2.30 -19.17 -4.58
N ALA A 172 2.49 -19.99 -3.56
CA ALA A 172 1.46 -20.24 -2.55
C ALA A 172 1.10 -18.91 -1.86
N SER A 173 -0.12 -18.43 -2.07
CA SER A 173 -0.61 -17.15 -1.53
C SER A 173 -2.11 -17.22 -1.26
N SER A 174 -2.62 -16.30 -0.46
CA SER A 174 -4.06 -16.21 -0.14
C SER A 174 -4.92 -15.88 -1.36
N LYS A 175 -4.29 -15.43 -2.46
CA LYS A 175 -4.94 -15.02 -3.70
C LYS A 175 -4.82 -16.07 -4.80
N GLN A 176 -4.26 -17.26 -4.53
CA GLN A 176 -3.92 -18.23 -5.57
C GLN A 176 -5.13 -18.63 -6.44
N GLY A 177 -6.28 -18.93 -5.85
CA GLY A 177 -7.50 -19.25 -6.62
C GLY A 177 -7.96 -18.09 -7.52
N GLN A 178 -7.86 -16.85 -7.01
CA GLN A 178 -8.21 -15.64 -7.75
C GLN A 178 -7.23 -15.40 -8.92
N LEU A 179 -5.94 -15.63 -8.69
CA LEU A 179 -4.90 -15.53 -9.71
C LEU A 179 -5.04 -16.62 -10.78
N HIS A 180 -5.40 -17.83 -10.40
CA HIS A 180 -5.66 -18.92 -11.35
C HIS A 180 -6.83 -18.57 -12.30
N ILE A 181 -7.92 -18.03 -11.75
CA ILE A 181 -9.04 -17.51 -12.55
C ILE A 181 -8.58 -16.38 -13.49
N ALA A 182 -7.76 -15.44 -13.00
CA ALA A 182 -7.27 -14.34 -13.83
C ALA A 182 -6.31 -14.81 -14.94
N ALA A 183 -5.49 -15.84 -14.68
CA ALA A 183 -4.60 -16.45 -15.65
C ALA A 183 -5.37 -17.15 -16.78
N MET A 184 -6.53 -17.72 -16.47
CA MET A 184 -7.36 -18.46 -17.41
C MET A 184 -8.66 -17.71 -17.77
N TRP A 185 -8.60 -16.38 -17.82
CA TRP A 185 -9.81 -15.58 -18.03
C TRP A 185 -10.54 -15.98 -19.32
N PRO A 186 -11.85 -16.31 -19.28
CA PRO A 186 -12.53 -16.92 -20.41
C PRO A 186 -12.77 -15.91 -21.55
N THR A 187 -12.70 -16.41 -22.77
CA THR A 187 -13.03 -15.65 -23.98
C THR A 187 -14.54 -15.55 -24.20
N CYS A 188 -15.31 -16.56 -23.76
CA CYS A 188 -16.76 -16.63 -23.95
C CYS A 188 -17.53 -15.71 -22.98
N PRO A 189 -18.45 -14.85 -23.47
CA PRO A 189 -19.29 -13.98 -22.63
C PRO A 189 -20.11 -14.68 -21.55
N SER A 190 -20.73 -15.83 -21.86
CA SER A 190 -21.59 -16.54 -20.90
C SER A 190 -20.79 -17.10 -19.72
N SER A 191 -19.61 -17.67 -19.99
CA SER A 191 -18.71 -18.21 -18.96
C SER A 191 -18.18 -17.13 -18.01
N ARG A 192 -17.99 -15.89 -18.50
CA ARG A 192 -17.48 -14.76 -17.69
C ARG A 192 -18.39 -14.44 -16.51
N GLN A 193 -19.71 -14.55 -16.66
CA GLN A 193 -20.65 -14.22 -15.58
C GLN A 193 -20.55 -15.20 -14.40
N ALA A 194 -20.39 -16.49 -14.70
CA ALA A 194 -20.15 -17.51 -13.68
C ALA A 194 -18.83 -17.24 -12.95
N ILE A 195 -17.76 -16.99 -13.70
CA ILE A 195 -16.43 -16.72 -13.14
C ILE A 195 -16.38 -15.42 -12.33
N VAL A 196 -17.11 -14.37 -12.71
CA VAL A 196 -17.24 -13.15 -11.89
C VAL A 196 -17.86 -13.46 -10.53
N SER A 197 -18.86 -14.34 -10.49
CA SER A 197 -19.51 -14.76 -9.25
C SER A 197 -18.58 -15.58 -8.38
N GLU A 198 -17.84 -16.52 -8.99
CA GLU A 198 -16.82 -17.33 -8.33
C GLU A 198 -15.69 -16.46 -7.75
N LEU A 199 -15.19 -15.48 -8.51
CA LEU A 199 -14.15 -14.55 -8.07
C LEU A 199 -14.61 -13.72 -6.86
N LYS A 200 -15.88 -13.30 -6.82
CA LYS A 200 -16.46 -12.61 -5.65
C LYS A 200 -16.56 -13.53 -4.44
N GLN A 201 -16.94 -14.79 -4.64
CA GLN A 201 -17.00 -15.77 -3.57
C GLN A 201 -15.61 -16.00 -2.95
N LEU A 202 -14.59 -16.16 -3.78
CA LEU A 202 -13.20 -16.32 -3.35
C LEU A 202 -12.63 -15.11 -2.59
N GLN A 203 -13.18 -13.91 -2.74
CA GLN A 203 -12.77 -12.73 -1.95
C GLN A 203 -13.25 -12.79 -0.49
N HIS A 204 -14.19 -13.69 -0.19
CA HIS A 204 -14.78 -13.83 1.15
C HIS A 204 -14.47 -15.17 1.81
N GLN A 205 -13.96 -16.14 1.05
CA GLN A 205 -13.54 -17.43 1.58
C GLN A 205 -12.17 -17.35 2.22
N THR A 206 -12.00 -18.10 3.31
CA THR A 206 -10.69 -18.33 3.91
C THR A 206 -9.80 -19.04 2.89
N PRO A 207 -8.59 -18.54 2.62
CA PRO A 207 -7.69 -19.19 1.67
C PRO A 207 -7.27 -20.55 2.22
N GLU A 208 -7.55 -21.60 1.46
CA GLU A 208 -7.06 -22.94 1.76
C GLU A 208 -5.57 -23.04 1.40
N GLY A 209 -4.76 -23.61 2.29
CA GLY A 209 -3.38 -23.94 1.98
C GLY A 209 -2.40 -22.76 1.93
N PHE A 210 -2.74 -21.59 2.47
CA PHE A 210 -1.73 -20.52 2.64
C PHE A 210 -0.58 -21.03 3.52
N ARG A 211 0.64 -20.95 2.98
CA ARG A 211 1.87 -21.31 3.70
C ARG A 211 2.89 -20.21 3.48
N CYS A 212 3.40 -19.66 4.57
CA CYS A 212 4.53 -18.74 4.50
C CYS A 212 5.81 -19.55 4.29
N CYS A 213 6.44 -19.42 3.13
CA CYS A 213 7.58 -20.24 2.72
C CYS A 213 8.93 -19.51 2.79
N SER A 214 8.95 -18.18 2.77
CA SER A 214 10.18 -17.39 2.75
C SER A 214 10.05 -16.05 3.46
N LEU A 215 11.20 -15.47 3.84
CA LEU A 215 11.24 -14.13 4.41
C LEU A 215 10.82 -13.05 3.41
N ALA A 216 11.01 -13.29 2.10
CA ALA A 216 10.55 -12.38 1.06
C ALA A 216 9.02 -12.28 1.03
N VAL A 217 8.29 -13.40 1.16
CA VAL A 217 6.83 -13.37 1.35
C VAL A 217 6.43 -12.54 2.57
N VAL A 218 7.12 -12.72 3.71
CA VAL A 218 6.84 -11.93 4.92
C VAL A 218 7.13 -10.45 4.68
N ALA A 219 8.25 -10.10 4.04
CA ALA A 219 8.63 -8.72 3.77
C ALA A 219 7.59 -8.03 2.88
N GLY A 220 7.18 -8.66 1.77
CA GLY A 220 6.13 -8.12 0.92
C GLY A 220 4.81 -7.94 1.66
N PHE A 221 4.43 -8.93 2.48
CA PHE A 221 3.21 -8.83 3.29
C PHE A 221 3.29 -7.72 4.35
N PHE A 222 4.43 -7.58 5.01
CA PHE A 222 4.67 -6.53 6.01
C PHE A 222 4.70 -5.14 5.37
N ASP A 223 5.26 -4.99 4.17
CA ASP A 223 5.21 -3.70 3.48
C ASP A 223 3.78 -3.29 3.07
N ALA A 224 2.89 -4.26 2.89
CA ALA A 224 1.47 -4.02 2.61
C ALA A 224 0.63 -3.73 3.87
N GLU A 225 0.80 -4.53 4.93
CA GLU A 225 -0.12 -4.56 6.09
C GLU A 225 0.57 -4.25 7.44
N GLY A 226 1.88 -4.03 7.40
CA GLY A 226 2.73 -3.89 8.57
C GLY A 226 2.80 -2.47 9.13
N CYS A 227 3.12 -2.41 10.41
CA CYS A 227 3.29 -1.17 11.16
C CYS A 227 4.45 -1.33 12.15
N ILE A 228 5.37 -0.36 12.14
CA ILE A 228 6.47 -0.29 13.11
C ILE A 228 6.10 0.78 14.14
N GLN A 229 6.00 0.37 15.40
CA GLN A 229 5.71 1.25 16.53
C GLN A 229 6.91 1.31 17.49
N LEU A 230 7.15 2.50 18.01
CA LEU A 230 8.14 2.79 19.05
C LEU A 230 7.38 3.27 20.29
N PRO A 231 6.79 2.37 21.10
CA PRO A 231 5.91 2.74 22.22
C PRO A 231 6.62 3.43 23.40
N GLY A 232 7.91 3.78 23.26
CA GLY A 232 8.79 4.26 24.32
C GLY A 232 9.66 3.13 24.91
N GLY A 233 10.80 3.52 25.48
CA GLY A 233 11.82 2.58 25.97
C GLY A 233 12.65 1.91 24.86
N ASN A 234 13.33 0.81 25.20
CA ASN A 234 14.22 0.08 24.28
C ASN A 234 13.48 -1.07 23.56
N ARG A 235 12.25 -0.84 23.11
CA ARG A 235 11.41 -1.85 22.45
C ARG A 235 10.91 -1.36 21.11
N ILE A 236 10.98 -2.23 20.11
CA ILE A 236 10.36 -2.06 18.80
C ILE A 236 9.19 -3.03 18.73
N LYS A 237 8.01 -2.55 18.35
CA LYS A 237 6.84 -3.39 18.10
C LYS A 237 6.56 -3.43 16.61
N LEU A 238 6.55 -4.64 16.06
CA LEU A 238 6.13 -4.91 14.69
C LEU A 238 4.71 -5.48 14.75
N GLU A 239 3.79 -4.84 14.05
CA GLU A 239 2.38 -5.21 14.02
C GLU A 239 1.95 -5.45 12.57
N MET A 240 1.10 -6.44 12.31
CA MET A 240 0.54 -6.71 10.98
C MET A 240 -0.96 -6.93 11.11
N GLY A 241 -1.74 -6.33 10.21
CA GLY A 241 -3.18 -6.56 10.08
C GLY A 241 -3.51 -7.65 9.05
N GLN A 242 -4.59 -8.41 9.27
CA GLN A 242 -5.17 -9.25 8.22
C GLN A 242 -6.60 -9.65 8.58
N ARG A 243 -7.46 -9.79 7.57
CA ARG A 243 -8.84 -10.27 7.74
C ARG A 243 -8.91 -11.74 8.14
N PHE A 244 -8.02 -12.57 7.58
CA PHE A 244 -8.03 -14.02 7.78
C PHE A 244 -6.97 -14.43 8.81
N LEU A 245 -7.41 -14.89 9.99
CA LEU A 245 -6.54 -15.28 11.10
C LEU A 245 -5.51 -16.33 10.71
N GLN A 246 -5.88 -17.28 9.84
CA GLN A 246 -5.02 -18.37 9.38
C GLN A 246 -3.76 -17.86 8.66
N ILE A 247 -3.84 -16.71 7.98
CA ILE A 247 -2.68 -16.08 7.34
C ILE A 247 -1.70 -15.59 8.41
N LEU A 248 -2.21 -14.93 9.46
CA LEU A 248 -1.39 -14.43 10.57
C LEU A 248 -0.76 -15.57 11.36
N GLU A 249 -1.51 -16.65 11.61
CA GLU A 249 -0.99 -17.85 12.27
C GLU A 249 0.15 -18.50 11.47
N ALA A 250 -0.02 -18.62 10.15
CA ALA A 250 1.03 -19.17 9.28
C ALA A 250 2.29 -18.30 9.25
N ILE A 251 2.15 -16.96 9.17
CA ILE A 251 3.29 -16.03 9.24
C ILE A 251 3.95 -16.11 10.62
N GLN A 252 3.17 -16.12 11.71
CA GLN A 252 3.68 -16.25 13.06
C GLN A 252 4.47 -17.54 13.26
N GLN A 253 3.92 -18.67 12.81
CA GLN A 253 4.58 -19.97 12.91
C GLN A 253 5.91 -19.97 12.15
N PHE A 254 5.92 -19.41 10.94
CA PHE A 254 7.15 -19.25 10.15
C PHE A 254 8.19 -18.39 10.88
N LEU A 255 7.78 -17.24 11.43
CA LEU A 255 8.67 -16.34 12.15
C LEU A 255 9.23 -16.97 13.43
N LYS A 256 8.42 -17.69 14.21
CA LYS A 256 8.86 -18.41 15.42
C LYS A 256 9.96 -19.44 15.13
N GLN A 257 9.96 -20.03 13.94
CA GLN A 257 10.99 -20.98 13.52
C GLN A 257 12.30 -20.32 13.07
N ARG A 258 12.26 -19.02 12.73
CA ARG A 258 13.39 -18.30 12.14
C ARG A 258 14.02 -17.27 13.08
N LEU A 259 13.26 -16.77 14.05
CA LEU A 259 13.71 -15.74 14.98
C LEU A 259 14.32 -16.38 16.25
N PRO A 260 15.34 -15.76 16.86
CA PRO A 260 15.90 -16.20 18.14
C PRO A 260 14.86 -16.21 19.27
N GLU A 261 15.05 -17.09 20.27
CA GLU A 261 14.13 -17.30 21.41
C GLU A 261 13.83 -16.04 22.25
N ASN A 262 14.67 -15.01 22.16
CA ASN A 262 14.51 -13.75 22.90
C ASN A 262 13.44 -12.80 22.30
N GLN A 263 12.70 -13.23 21.27
CA GLN A 263 11.67 -12.43 20.62
C GLN A 263 10.28 -12.95 20.94
N THR A 264 9.38 -12.07 21.41
CA THR A 264 7.99 -12.41 21.68
C THR A 264 7.15 -12.20 20.42
N VAL A 265 6.59 -13.28 19.88
CA VAL A 265 5.64 -13.24 18.75
C VAL A 265 4.27 -13.69 19.23
N SER A 266 3.31 -12.77 19.26
CA SER A 266 1.93 -12.99 19.72
C SER A 266 0.92 -12.47 18.70
N THR A 267 -0.22 -13.14 18.57
CA THR A 267 -1.39 -12.65 17.84
C THR A 267 -2.35 -12.05 18.85
N ILE A 268 -2.85 -10.84 18.58
CA ILE A 268 -3.84 -10.15 19.43
C ILE A 268 -5.20 -10.30 18.78
#